data_AF-A0A0F9DYH4-F1
#
_entry.id   AF-A0A0F9DYH4-F1
#
_cell.length_a   1.000
_cell.length_b   1.000
_cell.length_c   1.000
_cell.angle_alpha   90.00
_cell.angle_beta   90.00
_cell.angle_gamma   90.00
#
_symmetry.space_group_name_H-M   'P 1'
#
loop_
_entity.id
_entity.type
_entity.pdbx_description
1 polymer ?
#
loop_
_entity_poly.entity_id
_entity_poly.type
_entity_poly.pdbx_seq_one_letter_code
_entity_poly.pdbx_strand_id
1 'polypeptide(L)'
;MTPLEEMVAAVDAAASWDARIALIRSVPEAFGVAQHADVYAAIAKKVYVPKLTSNFAYVHWREEYELPPLEEACRRAEELTDRFTAVDVRSIQGALQDCPTTLRIFRLLLGLTISEFTSATKMADVGESVTDSRVKIIESGGACSAGVALRCATIIDLMMRRQLVEPLEGDLRLKIQKPDTINGWETVRTYATEGVPLAVFLHQRYYGGAFRQLLDSTSTRRGDVLEDAVEELFGESGILYVRTGSHNQEEIVERFHVTVRPAPDFVVYEERDVLRALLECKGTNDGGTARDKAGRFATLRSEGTRLGGLPVFAVLEGRGWERTRDALGPVVRDTDGRTFTIPTLREMLTVQPFPGLVRE
;
A
#
# COMPACT_ATOMS: atom_id res chain seq x y z
N MET A 1 4.05 -42.73 29.17
CA MET A 1 3.97 -41.49 28.36
C MET A 1 4.60 -40.38 29.17
N THR A 2 5.16 -39.35 28.54
CA THR A 2 5.66 -38.17 29.26
C THR A 2 4.49 -37.31 29.74
N PRO A 3 4.66 -36.45 30.77
CA PRO A 3 3.60 -35.53 31.21
C PRO A 3 3.04 -34.67 30.07
N LEU A 4 3.91 -34.26 29.13
CA LEU A 4 3.54 -33.56 27.91
C LEU A 4 2.63 -34.41 27.01
N GLU A 5 3.01 -35.65 26.73
CA GLU A 5 2.21 -36.58 25.91
C GLU A 5 0.84 -36.87 26.53
N GLU A 6 0.78 -37.00 27.86
CA GLU A 6 -0.46 -37.23 28.60
C GLU A 6 -1.38 -36.01 28.52
N MET A 7 -0.86 -34.80 28.71
CA MET A 7 -1.62 -33.57 28.56
C MET A 7 -2.16 -33.41 27.14
N VAL A 8 -1.33 -33.64 26.11
CA VAL A 8 -1.74 -33.56 24.71
C VAL A 8 -2.83 -34.58 24.40
N ALA A 9 -2.68 -35.83 24.86
CA ALA A 9 -3.69 -36.88 24.67
C ALA A 9 -5.01 -36.56 25.38
N ALA A 10 -4.95 -36.03 26.61
CA ALA A 10 -6.13 -35.62 27.36
C ALA A 10 -6.89 -34.47 26.68
N VAL A 11 -6.18 -33.48 26.14
CA VAL A 11 -6.77 -32.35 25.41
C VAL A 11 -7.38 -32.79 24.08
N ASP A 12 -6.74 -33.73 23.36
CA ASP A 12 -7.27 -34.29 22.11
C ASP A 12 -8.55 -35.10 22.37
N ALA A 13 -8.54 -35.94 23.41
CA ALA A 13 -9.63 -36.82 23.80
C ALA A 13 -10.74 -36.15 24.65
N ALA A 14 -10.62 -34.86 24.95
CA ALA A 14 -11.58 -34.14 25.79
C ALA A 14 -13.01 -34.23 25.23
N ALA A 15 -13.95 -34.68 26.06
CA ALA A 15 -15.34 -34.95 25.66
C ALA A 15 -16.17 -33.68 25.34
N SER A 16 -15.72 -32.51 25.79
CA SER A 16 -16.37 -31.23 25.53
C SER A 16 -15.34 -30.09 25.42
N TRP A 17 -15.79 -28.96 24.88
CA TRP A 17 -14.97 -27.74 24.86
C TRP A 17 -14.64 -27.23 26.26
N ASP A 18 -15.58 -27.30 27.20
CA ASP A 18 -15.33 -26.87 28.58
C ASP A 18 -14.29 -27.76 29.27
N ALA A 19 -14.35 -29.08 29.05
CA ALA A 19 -13.34 -30.01 29.56
C ALA A 19 -11.97 -29.72 28.93
N ARG A 20 -11.93 -29.45 27.61
CA ARG A 20 -10.70 -29.05 26.93
C ARG A 20 -10.13 -27.74 27.48
N ILE A 21 -10.97 -26.72 27.69
CA ILE A 21 -10.58 -25.43 28.24
C ILE A 21 -10.04 -25.60 29.66
N ALA A 22 -10.70 -26.42 30.49
CA ALA A 22 -10.23 -26.71 31.84
C ALA A 22 -8.84 -27.37 31.84
N LEU A 23 -8.61 -28.36 30.96
CA LEU A 23 -7.30 -28.99 30.79
C LEU A 23 -6.23 -27.98 30.33
N ILE A 24 -6.53 -27.14 29.33
CA ILE A 24 -5.62 -26.08 28.87
C ILE A 24 -5.32 -25.08 30.00
N ARG A 25 -6.32 -24.70 30.81
CA ARG A 25 -6.15 -23.80 31.96
C ARG A 25 -5.31 -24.39 33.09
N SER A 26 -5.21 -25.72 33.17
CA SER A 26 -4.36 -26.39 34.18
C SER A 26 -2.88 -26.42 33.81
N VAL A 27 -2.51 -26.09 32.55
CA VAL A 27 -1.11 -26.12 32.07
C VAL A 27 -0.15 -25.30 32.95
N PRO A 28 -0.49 -24.08 33.43
CA PRO A 28 0.39 -23.31 34.30
C PRO A 28 0.68 -23.96 35.66
N GLU A 29 -0.25 -24.76 36.17
CA GLU A 29 -0.11 -25.46 37.45
C GLU A 29 0.61 -26.80 37.26
N ALA A 30 0.42 -27.46 36.11
CA ALA A 30 0.97 -28.77 35.78
C ALA A 30 2.41 -28.73 35.21
N PHE A 31 2.84 -27.58 34.66
CA PHE A 31 4.14 -27.43 34.01
C PHE A 31 4.86 -26.16 34.49
N GLY A 32 6.20 -26.20 34.53
CA GLY A 32 7.00 -25.03 34.84
C GLY A 32 6.91 -23.96 33.74
N VAL A 33 7.04 -22.68 34.11
CA VAL A 33 6.90 -21.53 33.19
C VAL A 33 7.76 -21.68 31.92
N ALA A 34 8.99 -22.19 32.06
CA ALA A 34 9.89 -22.41 30.92
C ALA A 34 9.37 -23.43 29.89
N GLN A 35 8.40 -24.28 30.26
CA GLN A 35 7.87 -25.36 29.41
C GLN A 35 6.52 -25.00 28.78
N HIS A 36 5.87 -23.91 29.20
CA HIS A 36 4.51 -23.57 28.75
C HIS A 36 4.41 -23.45 27.23
N ALA A 37 5.40 -22.79 26.61
CA ALA A 37 5.45 -22.61 25.16
C ALA A 37 5.46 -23.95 24.41
N ASP A 38 6.28 -24.90 24.85
CA ASP A 38 6.39 -26.22 24.23
C ASP A 38 5.12 -27.05 24.42
N VAL A 39 4.48 -26.97 25.60
CA VAL A 39 3.22 -27.65 25.89
C VAL A 39 2.10 -27.15 24.99
N TYR A 40 1.91 -25.83 24.91
CA TYR A 40 0.89 -25.25 24.03
C TYR A 40 1.18 -25.51 22.56
N ALA A 41 2.45 -25.49 22.12
CA ALA A 41 2.82 -25.82 20.76
C ALA A 41 2.50 -27.28 20.41
N ALA A 42 2.78 -28.23 21.31
CA ALA A 42 2.46 -29.64 21.11
C ALA A 42 0.94 -29.87 21.02
N ILE A 43 0.16 -29.23 21.90
CA ILE A 43 -1.31 -29.22 21.85
C ILE A 43 -1.80 -28.66 20.52
N ALA A 44 -1.29 -27.48 20.12
CA ALA A 44 -1.67 -26.83 18.87
C ALA A 44 -1.41 -27.74 17.66
N LYS A 45 -0.20 -28.29 17.57
CA LYS A 45 0.22 -29.19 16.48
C LYS A 45 -0.65 -30.44 16.36
N LYS A 46 -1.06 -31.02 17.49
CA LYS A 46 -1.87 -32.26 17.49
C LYS A 46 -3.36 -31.99 17.27
N VAL A 47 -3.92 -31.02 17.98
CA VAL A 47 -5.38 -30.88 18.14
C VAL A 47 -5.96 -29.84 17.19
N TYR A 48 -5.20 -28.79 16.85
CA TYR A 48 -5.70 -27.61 16.13
C TYR A 48 -5.18 -27.54 14.70
N VAL A 49 -3.88 -27.74 14.48
CA VAL A 49 -3.25 -27.65 13.14
C VAL A 49 -3.95 -28.54 12.10
N PRO A 50 -4.30 -29.81 12.37
CA PRO A 50 -5.00 -30.66 11.41
C PRO A 50 -6.41 -30.18 11.04
N LYS A 51 -6.98 -29.27 11.83
CA LYS A 51 -8.32 -28.70 11.65
C LYS A 51 -8.28 -27.29 11.03
N LEU A 52 -7.08 -26.71 10.86
CA LEU A 52 -6.94 -25.44 10.17
C LEU A 52 -7.34 -25.63 8.71
N THR A 53 -8.27 -24.79 8.25
CA THR A 53 -8.67 -24.79 6.84
C THR A 53 -7.64 -24.03 6.02
N SER A 54 -7.30 -24.58 4.85
CA SER A 54 -6.44 -23.93 3.87
C SER A 54 -7.20 -22.83 3.15
N ASN A 55 -7.40 -21.69 3.80
CA ASN A 55 -8.14 -20.55 3.24
C ASN A 55 -7.49 -20.00 1.95
N PHE A 56 -6.18 -20.24 1.73
CA PHE A 56 -5.50 -19.88 0.49
C PHE A 56 -6.07 -20.55 -0.77
N ALA A 57 -6.82 -21.65 -0.62
CA ALA A 57 -7.44 -22.36 -1.73
C ALA A 57 -8.79 -21.74 -2.17
N TYR A 58 -9.29 -20.72 -1.46
CA TYR A 58 -10.61 -20.15 -1.67
C TYR A 58 -10.54 -18.64 -1.82
N VAL A 59 -11.36 -18.11 -2.73
CA VAL A 59 -11.61 -16.67 -2.87
C VAL A 59 -13.11 -16.46 -2.78
N HIS A 60 -13.54 -15.39 -2.11
CA HIS A 60 -14.93 -14.95 -2.16
C HIS A 60 -15.26 -14.43 -3.55
N TRP A 61 -15.82 -15.29 -4.38
CA TRP A 61 -16.13 -14.97 -5.76
C TRP A 61 -17.27 -13.96 -5.89
N ARG A 62 -17.22 -13.12 -6.92
CA ARG A 62 -18.23 -12.12 -7.24
C ARG A 62 -18.48 -12.15 -8.75
N GLU A 63 -19.75 -12.22 -9.14
CA GLU A 63 -20.18 -12.33 -10.55
C GLU A 63 -19.67 -11.18 -11.44
N GLU A 64 -19.44 -10.00 -10.85
CA GLU A 64 -18.89 -8.85 -11.58
C GLU A 64 -17.49 -9.10 -12.16
N TYR A 65 -16.75 -10.09 -11.65
CA TYR A 65 -15.43 -10.49 -12.15
C TYR A 65 -15.51 -11.66 -13.13
N GLU A 66 -16.67 -12.02 -13.64
CA GLU A 66 -16.77 -13.03 -14.70
C GLU A 66 -16.17 -12.52 -16.01
N LEU A 67 -15.65 -13.44 -16.82
CA LEU A 67 -15.02 -13.12 -18.10
C LEU A 67 -16.01 -12.55 -19.15
N PRO A 68 -17.23 -13.10 -19.34
CA PRO A 68 -18.10 -12.69 -20.45
C PRO A 68 -18.48 -11.19 -20.45
N PRO A 69 -18.83 -10.55 -19.31
CA PRO A 69 -19.06 -9.10 -19.30
C PRO A 69 -17.83 -8.27 -19.72
N LEU A 70 -16.62 -8.76 -19.44
CA LEU A 70 -15.39 -8.09 -19.84
C LEU A 70 -15.07 -8.31 -21.32
N GLU A 71 -15.29 -9.52 -21.85
CA GLU A 71 -15.17 -9.80 -23.29
C GLU A 71 -16.09 -8.90 -24.10
N GLU A 72 -17.32 -8.74 -23.65
CA GLU A 72 -18.28 -7.83 -24.27
C GLU A 72 -17.78 -6.38 -24.25
N ALA A 73 -17.36 -5.88 -23.08
CA ALA A 73 -16.83 -4.52 -22.98
C ALA A 73 -15.58 -4.32 -23.85
N CYS A 74 -14.70 -5.32 -23.96
CA CYS A 74 -13.50 -5.29 -24.80
C CYS A 74 -13.86 -5.21 -26.28
N ARG A 75 -14.78 -6.08 -26.74
CA ARG A 75 -15.30 -6.07 -28.10
C ARG A 75 -15.93 -4.72 -28.46
N ARG A 76 -16.73 -4.15 -27.56
CA ARG A 76 -17.33 -2.82 -27.75
C ARG A 76 -16.29 -1.71 -27.82
N ALA A 77 -15.24 -1.76 -26.99
CA ALA A 77 -14.14 -0.81 -27.05
C ALA A 77 -13.39 -0.91 -28.39
N GLU A 78 -13.12 -2.12 -28.88
CA GLU A 78 -12.50 -2.36 -30.19
C GLU A 78 -13.38 -1.81 -31.32
N GLU A 79 -14.68 -2.14 -31.34
CA GLU A 79 -15.61 -1.69 -32.38
C GLU A 79 -15.73 -0.16 -32.41
N LEU A 80 -15.89 0.49 -31.25
CA LEU A 80 -16.09 1.94 -31.15
C LEU A 80 -14.83 2.76 -31.40
N THR A 81 -13.65 2.14 -31.36
CA THR A 81 -12.36 2.78 -31.61
C THR A 81 -11.70 2.32 -32.91
N ASP A 82 -12.44 1.61 -33.77
CA ASP A 82 -11.91 0.98 -34.99
C ASP A 82 -10.60 0.21 -34.72
N ARG A 83 -10.70 -0.79 -33.84
CA ARG A 83 -9.59 -1.64 -33.39
C ARG A 83 -8.44 -0.81 -32.78
N PHE A 84 -8.79 0.16 -31.94
CA PHE A 84 -7.87 1.09 -31.29
C PHE A 84 -7.05 1.96 -32.25
N THR A 85 -7.62 2.33 -33.40
CA THR A 85 -7.03 3.33 -34.32
C THR A 85 -7.63 4.73 -34.13
N ALA A 86 -8.94 4.81 -33.88
CA ALA A 86 -9.67 6.04 -33.54
C ALA A 86 -9.66 6.25 -32.02
N VAL A 87 -8.55 6.76 -31.51
CA VAL A 87 -8.24 6.85 -30.06
C VAL A 87 -7.86 8.26 -29.61
N ASP A 88 -8.23 9.28 -30.39
CA ASP A 88 -8.19 10.65 -29.89
C ASP A 88 -9.23 10.87 -28.78
N VAL A 89 -9.09 12.00 -28.06
CA VAL A 89 -9.96 12.35 -26.94
C VAL A 89 -11.44 12.32 -27.34
N ARG A 90 -11.78 12.80 -28.55
CA ARG A 90 -13.17 12.85 -29.01
C ARG A 90 -13.73 11.46 -29.27
N SER A 91 -12.92 10.59 -29.86
CA SER A 91 -13.30 9.21 -30.18
C SER A 91 -13.50 8.39 -28.90
N ILE A 92 -12.58 8.50 -27.94
CA ILE A 92 -12.71 7.85 -26.64
C ILE A 92 -13.91 8.42 -25.88
N GLN A 93 -14.09 9.74 -25.87
CA GLN A 93 -15.26 10.37 -25.25
C GLN A 93 -16.56 9.80 -25.83
N GLY A 94 -16.67 9.72 -27.17
CA GLY A 94 -17.82 9.11 -27.84
C GLY A 94 -18.05 7.67 -27.42
N ALA A 95 -16.99 6.85 -27.41
CA ALA A 95 -17.08 5.45 -26.97
C ALA A 95 -17.59 5.31 -25.52
N LEU A 96 -17.15 6.18 -24.61
CA LEU A 96 -17.61 6.20 -23.21
C LEU A 96 -19.08 6.61 -23.07
N GLN A 97 -19.58 7.50 -23.94
CA GLN A 97 -20.98 7.92 -23.94
C GLN A 97 -21.88 6.83 -24.55
N ASP A 98 -21.43 6.20 -25.64
CA ASP A 98 -22.19 5.17 -26.37
C ASP A 98 -22.20 3.83 -25.62
N CYS A 99 -21.08 3.47 -24.98
CA CYS A 99 -20.93 2.22 -24.22
C CYS A 99 -20.09 2.45 -22.95
N PRO A 100 -20.72 2.87 -21.84
CA PRO A 100 -20.03 3.22 -20.59
C PRO A 100 -19.09 2.14 -20.03
N THR A 101 -19.41 0.86 -20.24
CA THR A 101 -18.59 -0.27 -19.78
C THR A 101 -17.18 -0.29 -20.38
N THR A 102 -16.95 0.38 -21.52
CA THR A 102 -15.63 0.53 -22.16
C THR A 102 -14.64 1.30 -21.28
N LEU A 103 -15.11 2.12 -20.32
CA LEU A 103 -14.23 2.77 -19.34
C LEU A 103 -13.35 1.75 -18.60
N ARG A 104 -13.91 0.57 -18.28
CA ARG A 104 -13.18 -0.50 -17.61
C ARG A 104 -11.99 -0.94 -18.45
N ILE A 105 -12.19 -1.10 -19.75
CA ILE A 105 -11.16 -1.54 -20.69
C ILE A 105 -10.02 -0.52 -20.74
N PHE A 106 -10.36 0.76 -20.95
CA PHE A 106 -9.36 1.81 -21.00
C PHE A 106 -8.60 1.95 -19.69
N ARG A 107 -9.28 1.90 -18.53
CA ARG A 107 -8.62 1.94 -17.22
C ARG A 107 -7.68 0.74 -17.01
N LEU A 108 -8.11 -0.47 -17.38
CA LEU A 108 -7.27 -1.68 -17.28
C LEU A 108 -6.08 -1.65 -18.24
N LEU A 109 -6.22 -1.02 -19.41
CA LEU A 109 -5.11 -0.71 -20.30
C LEU A 109 -4.14 0.29 -19.66
N LEU A 110 -4.60 1.28 -18.89
CA LEU A 110 -3.68 2.15 -18.12
C LEU A 110 -2.95 1.39 -17.00
N GLY A 111 -3.48 0.24 -16.56
CA GLY A 111 -2.97 -0.53 -15.42
C GLY A 111 -3.31 0.11 -14.06
N LEU A 112 -4.32 0.99 -14.03
CA LEU A 112 -4.74 1.72 -12.84
C LEU A 112 -5.89 1.01 -12.12
N THR A 113 -5.88 1.06 -10.79
CA THR A 113 -7.08 0.75 -10.00
C THR A 113 -8.14 1.85 -10.16
N ILE A 114 -9.37 1.62 -9.69
CA ILE A 114 -10.42 2.65 -9.69
C ILE A 114 -9.95 3.92 -8.97
N SER A 115 -9.40 3.78 -7.75
CA SER A 115 -8.97 4.92 -6.94
C SER A 115 -7.74 5.63 -7.53
N GLU A 116 -6.84 4.90 -8.19
CA GLU A 116 -5.72 5.51 -8.93
C GLU A 116 -6.21 6.27 -10.16
N PHE A 117 -7.18 5.72 -10.90
CA PHE A 117 -7.79 6.41 -12.04
C PHE A 117 -8.52 7.67 -11.60
N THR A 118 -9.37 7.60 -10.58
CA THR A 118 -10.01 8.79 -9.99
C THR A 118 -8.98 9.82 -9.55
N SER A 119 -7.89 9.40 -8.90
CA SER A 119 -6.79 10.27 -8.52
C SER A 119 -6.15 10.97 -9.72
N ALA A 120 -5.92 10.23 -10.81
CA ALA A 120 -5.40 10.78 -12.06
C ALA A 120 -6.37 11.82 -12.66
N THR A 121 -7.68 11.61 -12.58
CA THR A 121 -8.67 12.57 -13.11
C THR A 121 -8.68 13.93 -12.43
N LYS A 122 -8.10 14.04 -11.22
CA LYS A 122 -7.90 15.31 -10.53
C LYS A 122 -6.75 16.15 -11.08
N MET A 123 -5.88 15.56 -11.91
CA MET A 123 -4.66 16.21 -12.43
C MET A 123 -4.90 17.04 -13.71
N ALA A 124 -6.05 16.89 -14.36
CA ALA A 124 -6.46 17.72 -15.49
C ALA A 124 -7.64 18.60 -15.09
N ASP A 125 -7.62 19.88 -15.45
CA ASP A 125 -8.72 20.81 -15.18
C ASP A 125 -9.70 20.89 -16.35
N VAL A 126 -10.35 19.76 -16.66
CA VAL A 126 -11.31 19.64 -17.77
C VAL A 126 -12.54 18.83 -17.38
N GLY A 127 -13.72 19.25 -17.82
CA GLY A 127 -14.97 18.49 -17.61
C GLY A 127 -15.42 18.40 -16.15
N GLU A 128 -16.29 17.44 -15.84
CA GLU A 128 -16.91 17.26 -14.53
C GLU A 128 -16.05 16.41 -13.60
N SER A 129 -16.04 16.69 -12.30
CA SER A 129 -15.28 15.90 -11.33
C SER A 129 -15.73 14.43 -11.29
N VAL A 130 -14.77 13.53 -11.11
CA VAL A 130 -15.01 12.09 -11.10
C VAL A 130 -14.68 11.52 -9.72
N THR A 131 -15.50 10.59 -9.25
CA THR A 131 -15.34 9.90 -7.97
C THR A 131 -15.28 8.39 -8.18
N ASP A 132 -14.73 7.64 -7.22
CA ASP A 132 -14.66 6.18 -7.29
C ASP A 132 -16.04 5.53 -7.51
N SER A 133 -17.07 6.03 -6.82
CA SER A 133 -18.45 5.55 -7.00
C SER A 133 -18.97 5.82 -8.40
N ARG A 134 -18.64 6.98 -8.98
CA ARG A 134 -19.03 7.32 -10.35
C ARG A 134 -18.34 6.40 -11.36
N VAL A 135 -17.05 6.12 -11.20
CA VAL A 135 -16.31 5.17 -12.05
C VAL A 135 -16.95 3.78 -11.98
N LYS A 136 -17.25 3.28 -10.77
CA LYS A 136 -17.93 1.98 -10.59
C LYS A 136 -19.27 1.93 -11.32
N ILE A 137 -20.09 2.97 -11.21
CA ILE A 137 -21.40 3.05 -11.88
C ILE A 137 -21.22 2.98 -13.41
N ILE A 138 -20.28 3.75 -13.96
CA ILE A 138 -19.99 3.79 -15.40
C ILE A 138 -19.51 2.42 -15.89
N GLU A 139 -18.55 1.80 -15.18
CA GLU A 139 -18.02 0.49 -15.54
C GLU A 139 -19.08 -0.63 -15.46
N SER A 140 -20.10 -0.47 -14.62
CA SER A 140 -21.25 -1.37 -14.55
C SER A 140 -22.37 -1.03 -15.57
N GLY A 141 -22.12 -0.10 -16.51
CA GLY A 141 -23.05 0.25 -17.59
C GLY A 141 -23.98 1.42 -17.29
N GLY A 142 -23.80 2.12 -16.18
CA GLY A 142 -24.53 3.35 -15.88
C GLY A 142 -24.13 4.50 -16.81
N ALA A 143 -25.06 5.44 -17.04
CA ALA A 143 -24.85 6.55 -17.96
C ALA A 143 -23.58 7.38 -17.64
N CYS A 144 -22.84 7.73 -18.68
CA CYS A 144 -21.68 8.62 -18.61
C CYS A 144 -22.06 10.00 -19.18
N SER A 145 -22.03 11.05 -18.35
CA SER A 145 -22.27 12.42 -18.85
C SER A 145 -21.14 12.86 -19.78
N ALA A 146 -21.43 13.77 -20.71
CA ALA A 146 -20.42 14.29 -21.63
C ALA A 146 -19.22 14.92 -20.89
N GLY A 147 -19.47 15.63 -19.78
CA GLY A 147 -18.40 16.24 -18.98
C GLY A 147 -17.51 15.22 -18.27
N VAL A 148 -18.10 14.12 -17.75
CA VAL A 148 -17.31 13.02 -17.16
C VAL A 148 -16.56 12.25 -18.25
N ALA A 149 -17.20 11.97 -19.38
CA ALA A 149 -16.58 11.28 -20.52
C ALA A 149 -15.38 12.08 -21.05
N LEU A 150 -15.51 13.40 -21.19
CA LEU A 150 -14.42 14.29 -21.61
C LEU A 150 -13.23 14.23 -20.64
N ARG A 151 -13.49 14.29 -19.33
CA ARG A 151 -12.44 14.19 -18.32
C ARG A 151 -11.73 12.84 -18.39
N CYS A 152 -12.48 11.74 -18.43
CA CYS A 152 -11.91 10.40 -18.54
C CYS A 152 -11.09 10.23 -19.82
N ALA A 153 -11.62 10.63 -20.97
CA ALA A 153 -10.94 10.52 -22.26
C ALA A 153 -9.63 11.34 -22.31
N THR A 154 -9.64 12.55 -21.77
CA THR A 154 -8.43 13.39 -21.69
C THR A 154 -7.35 12.73 -20.85
N ILE A 155 -7.72 12.15 -19.71
CA ILE A 155 -6.77 11.47 -18.81
C ILE A 155 -6.20 10.20 -19.44
N ILE A 156 -7.04 9.44 -20.16
CA ILE A 156 -6.60 8.26 -20.89
C ILE A 156 -5.57 8.66 -21.97
N ASP A 157 -5.84 9.71 -22.74
CA ASP A 157 -4.91 10.21 -23.78
C ASP A 157 -3.59 10.70 -23.17
N LEU A 158 -3.64 11.57 -22.14
CA LEU A 158 -2.45 12.09 -21.47
C LEU A 158 -1.60 10.97 -20.84
N MET A 159 -2.24 9.97 -20.23
CA MET A 159 -1.54 8.81 -19.67
C MET A 159 -0.89 7.96 -20.76
N MET A 160 -1.59 7.69 -21.87
CA MET A 160 -1.04 6.93 -22.99
C MET A 160 0.16 7.63 -23.64
N ARG A 161 0.12 8.96 -23.71
CA ARG A 161 1.21 9.79 -24.21
C ARG A 161 2.32 10.04 -23.18
N ARG A 162 2.15 9.59 -21.93
CA ARG A 162 3.08 9.83 -20.81
C ARG A 162 3.28 11.32 -20.51
N GLN A 163 2.22 12.09 -20.65
CA GLN A 163 2.20 13.54 -20.43
C GLN A 163 1.52 13.94 -19.12
N LEU A 164 0.94 12.99 -18.38
CA LEU A 164 0.27 13.28 -17.10
C LEU A 164 1.24 13.31 -15.90
N VAL A 165 2.30 12.50 -15.95
CA VAL A 165 3.25 12.34 -14.85
C VAL A 165 4.66 12.40 -15.43
N GLU A 166 5.52 13.20 -14.82
CA GLU A 166 6.93 13.27 -15.21
C GLU A 166 7.65 11.97 -14.86
N PRO A 167 8.56 11.47 -15.72
CA PRO A 167 9.40 10.35 -15.38
C PRO A 167 10.23 10.66 -14.13
N LEU A 168 10.23 9.75 -13.16
CA LEU A 168 11.16 9.82 -12.04
C LEU A 168 12.54 9.28 -12.47
N GLU A 169 13.61 9.83 -11.91
CA GLU A 169 14.96 9.31 -12.12
C GLU A 169 15.14 7.92 -11.46
N GLY A 170 16.16 7.19 -11.91
CA GLY A 170 16.52 5.87 -11.38
C GLY A 170 15.71 4.71 -11.96
N ASP A 171 15.53 3.65 -11.16
CA ASP A 171 14.94 2.37 -11.59
C ASP A 171 13.39 2.35 -11.60
N LEU A 172 12.75 3.50 -11.36
CA LEU A 172 11.30 3.61 -11.33
C LEU A 172 10.73 3.62 -12.76
N ARG A 173 9.65 2.85 -12.97
CA ARG A 173 8.95 2.77 -14.25
C ARG A 173 7.49 3.18 -14.09
N LEU A 174 6.98 3.92 -15.06
CA LEU A 174 5.55 4.23 -15.13
C LEU A 174 4.76 2.94 -15.35
N LYS A 175 3.58 2.82 -14.74
CA LYS A 175 2.67 1.67 -14.94
C LYS A 175 2.25 1.47 -16.40
N ILE A 176 2.36 2.50 -17.23
CA ILE A 176 2.08 2.43 -18.66
C ILE A 176 3.26 1.88 -19.48
N GLN A 177 4.45 1.75 -18.89
CA GLN A 177 5.61 1.10 -19.53
C GLN A 177 5.57 -0.41 -19.30
N LYS A 178 4.59 -1.06 -19.91
CA LYS A 178 4.36 -2.51 -19.88
C LYS A 178 4.10 -3.04 -21.29
N PRO A 179 4.25 -4.35 -21.55
CA PRO A 179 4.33 -4.88 -22.91
C PRO A 179 3.21 -4.45 -23.85
N ASP A 180 1.97 -4.36 -23.38
CA ASP A 180 0.79 -4.01 -24.17
C ASP A 180 0.58 -2.50 -24.38
N THR A 181 1.37 -1.64 -23.74
CA THR A 181 1.25 -0.16 -23.85
C THR A 181 2.60 0.55 -23.98
N ILE A 182 3.68 -0.18 -24.27
CA ILE A 182 5.04 0.38 -24.32
C ILE A 182 5.22 1.39 -25.46
N ASN A 183 4.49 1.25 -26.57
CA ASN A 183 4.40 2.27 -27.63
C ASN A 183 2.99 2.89 -27.68
N GLY A 184 2.32 2.99 -26.52
CA GLY A 184 0.96 3.51 -26.41
C GLY A 184 -0.03 2.68 -27.22
N TRP A 185 -0.93 3.37 -27.93
CA TRP A 185 -2.01 2.76 -28.70
C TRP A 185 -1.56 1.83 -29.84
N GLU A 186 -0.36 2.04 -30.38
CA GLU A 186 0.19 1.14 -31.41
C GLU A 186 0.32 -0.28 -30.86
N THR A 187 0.89 -0.45 -29.67
CA THR A 187 1.04 -1.77 -29.07
C THR A 187 -0.29 -2.34 -28.59
N VAL A 188 -1.22 -1.49 -28.12
CA VAL A 188 -2.59 -1.94 -27.78
C VAL A 188 -3.25 -2.55 -29.00
N ARG A 189 -3.16 -1.89 -30.17
CA ARG A 189 -3.68 -2.41 -31.43
C ARG A 189 -3.04 -3.75 -31.79
N THR A 190 -1.70 -3.84 -31.77
CA THR A 190 -0.99 -5.11 -32.02
C THR A 190 -1.54 -6.23 -31.14
N TYR A 191 -1.68 -6.00 -29.83
CA TYR A 191 -2.24 -7.00 -28.91
C TYR A 191 -3.69 -7.36 -29.22
N ALA A 192 -4.52 -6.39 -29.57
CA ALA A 192 -5.92 -6.61 -29.95
C ALA A 192 -6.07 -7.39 -31.27
N THR A 193 -5.09 -7.30 -32.18
CA THR A 193 -5.23 -7.84 -33.54
C THR A 193 -4.37 -9.08 -33.84
N GLU A 194 -3.30 -9.32 -33.07
CA GLU A 194 -2.29 -10.35 -33.36
C GLU A 194 -2.33 -11.54 -32.41
N GLY A 195 -3.54 -12.04 -32.13
CA GLY A 195 -3.73 -13.35 -31.49
C GLY A 195 -3.55 -13.40 -29.98
N VAL A 196 -3.37 -12.25 -29.30
CA VAL A 196 -3.49 -12.21 -27.84
C VAL A 196 -4.98 -12.11 -27.49
N PRO A 197 -5.53 -12.99 -26.62
CA PRO A 197 -6.88 -12.82 -26.10
C PRO A 197 -6.91 -11.63 -25.14
N LEU A 198 -6.98 -10.41 -25.69
CA LEU A 198 -6.83 -9.16 -24.94
C LEU A 198 -7.82 -9.09 -23.77
N ALA A 199 -9.06 -9.51 -23.97
CA ALA A 199 -10.06 -9.59 -22.91
C ALA A 199 -9.60 -10.49 -21.73
N VAL A 200 -9.10 -11.70 -22.00
CA VAL A 200 -8.57 -12.62 -20.98
C VAL A 200 -7.35 -12.01 -20.27
N PHE A 201 -6.51 -11.30 -21.00
CA PHE A 201 -5.36 -10.62 -20.40
C PHE A 201 -5.76 -9.46 -19.48
N LEU A 202 -6.73 -8.64 -19.89
CA LEU A 202 -7.30 -7.58 -19.05
C LEU A 202 -8.11 -8.15 -17.88
N HIS A 203 -8.70 -9.32 -18.04
CA HIS A 203 -9.44 -10.03 -16.99
C HIS A 203 -8.55 -10.42 -15.82
N GLN A 204 -7.37 -10.96 -16.10
CA GLN A 204 -6.35 -11.23 -15.09
C GLN A 204 -5.99 -9.96 -14.30
N ARG A 205 -5.91 -8.80 -14.98
CA ARG A 205 -5.68 -7.52 -14.31
C ARG A 205 -6.87 -7.04 -13.51
N TYR A 206 -8.08 -7.42 -13.89
CA TYR A 206 -9.27 -7.00 -13.17
C TYR A 206 -9.32 -7.62 -11.78
N TYR A 207 -8.92 -8.89 -11.62
CA TYR A 207 -8.89 -9.59 -10.32
C TYR A 207 -8.07 -8.90 -9.24
N GLY A 208 -6.86 -8.41 -9.57
CA GLY A 208 -5.91 -7.94 -8.56
C GLY A 208 -5.20 -6.64 -8.89
N GLY A 209 -5.35 -6.11 -10.09
CA GLY A 209 -4.57 -5.00 -10.63
C GLY A 209 -3.28 -5.48 -11.30
N ALA A 210 -2.84 -4.77 -12.35
CA ALA A 210 -1.74 -5.18 -13.23
C ALA A 210 -0.38 -5.36 -12.53
N PHE A 211 -0.17 -4.73 -11.38
CA PHE A 211 1.12 -4.68 -10.71
C PHE A 211 1.11 -5.27 -9.30
N ARG A 212 0.00 -5.83 -8.82
CA ARG A 212 -0.16 -6.12 -7.38
C ARG A 212 0.96 -7.00 -6.82
N GLN A 213 1.28 -8.10 -7.50
CA GLN A 213 2.38 -8.98 -7.10
C GLN A 213 3.74 -8.26 -7.09
N LEU A 214 4.00 -7.42 -8.10
CA LEU A 214 5.21 -6.60 -8.14
C LEU A 214 5.24 -5.65 -6.94
N LEU A 215 4.12 -4.94 -6.66
CA LEU A 215 4.02 -4.01 -5.54
C LEU A 215 4.21 -4.69 -4.19
N ASP A 216 3.65 -5.88 -4.02
CA ASP A 216 3.81 -6.67 -2.80
C ASP A 216 5.28 -7.13 -2.65
N SER A 217 5.93 -7.55 -3.74
CA SER A 217 7.35 -7.97 -3.76
C SER A 217 8.36 -6.82 -3.56
N THR A 218 8.01 -5.60 -3.97
CA THR A 218 8.86 -4.40 -3.83
C THR A 218 8.38 -3.49 -2.71
N SER A 219 7.51 -3.96 -1.82
CA SER A 219 6.92 -3.15 -0.75
C SER A 219 7.99 -2.62 0.21
N THR A 220 9.00 -3.43 0.52
CA THR A 220 10.20 -2.99 1.28
C THR A 220 10.92 -1.87 0.56
N ARG A 221 11.24 -2.03 -0.74
CA ARG A 221 11.93 -1.00 -1.54
C ARG A 221 11.21 0.35 -1.57
N ARG A 222 9.89 0.37 -1.48
CA ARG A 222 9.12 1.64 -1.40
C ARG A 222 9.20 2.30 -0.02
N GLY A 223 9.29 1.51 1.04
CA GLY A 223 9.66 2.01 2.36
C GLY A 223 11.07 2.58 2.31
N ASP A 224 11.99 1.81 1.71
CA ASP A 224 13.38 2.20 1.53
C ASP A 224 13.50 3.51 0.76
N VAL A 225 12.75 3.78 -0.32
CA VAL A 225 12.83 5.07 -1.04
C VAL A 225 12.66 6.30 -0.13
N LEU A 226 11.72 6.27 0.82
CA LEU A 226 11.55 7.37 1.76
C LEU A 226 12.71 7.45 2.75
N GLU A 227 13.14 6.30 3.26
CA GLU A 227 14.24 6.20 4.20
C GLU A 227 15.58 6.58 3.56
N ASP A 228 15.87 6.12 2.35
CA ASP A 228 17.04 6.44 1.53
C ASP A 228 17.12 7.94 1.29
N ALA A 229 16.00 8.61 0.98
CA ALA A 229 15.98 10.06 0.81
C ALA A 229 16.28 10.82 2.12
N VAL A 230 15.83 10.30 3.26
CA VAL A 230 16.15 10.85 4.59
C VAL A 230 17.62 10.59 4.93
N GLU A 231 18.12 9.39 4.65
CA GLU A 231 19.49 8.96 4.88
C GLU A 231 20.49 9.79 4.07
N GLU A 232 20.18 10.02 2.79
CA GLU A 232 20.92 10.90 1.89
C GLU A 232 20.93 12.34 2.43
N LEU A 233 19.77 12.89 2.80
CA LEU A 233 19.68 14.23 3.37
C LEU A 233 20.52 14.38 4.64
N PHE A 234 20.47 13.40 5.55
CA PHE A 234 21.27 13.42 6.77
C PHE A 234 22.76 13.28 6.48
N GLY A 235 23.14 12.41 5.53
CA GLY A 235 24.52 12.24 5.08
C GLY A 235 25.10 13.52 4.47
N GLU A 236 24.36 14.18 3.57
CA GLU A 236 24.71 15.48 2.99
C GLU A 236 24.88 16.59 4.04
N SER A 237 24.12 16.51 5.14
CA SER A 237 24.06 17.56 6.17
C SER A 237 24.95 17.26 7.39
N GLY A 238 25.73 16.18 7.36
CA GLY A 238 26.59 15.77 8.47
C GLY A 238 25.86 15.43 9.77
N ILE A 239 24.57 15.10 9.70
CA ILE A 239 23.73 14.77 10.87
C ILE A 239 24.06 13.35 11.32
N LEU A 240 24.23 13.15 12.64
CA LEU A 240 24.42 11.82 13.20
C LEU A 240 23.06 11.12 13.39
N TYR A 241 22.93 9.93 12.81
CA TYR A 241 21.72 9.12 12.92
C TYR A 241 22.06 7.63 12.96
N VAL A 242 21.10 6.82 13.42
CA VAL A 242 21.05 5.38 13.18
C VAL A 242 19.76 5.09 12.41
N ARG A 243 19.90 4.53 11.21
CA ARG A 243 18.78 3.90 10.49
C ARG A 243 18.48 2.58 11.16
N THR A 244 17.26 2.39 11.64
CA THR A 244 16.90 1.18 12.38
C THR A 244 16.39 0.10 11.45
N GLY A 245 16.66 -1.14 11.81
CA GLY A 245 16.21 -2.33 11.10
C GLY A 245 16.04 -3.48 12.07
N SER A 246 15.61 -4.64 11.57
CA SER A 246 15.42 -5.83 12.41
C SER A 246 16.70 -6.31 13.11
N HIS A 247 17.88 -5.97 12.57
CA HIS A 247 19.18 -6.43 13.04
C HIS A 247 19.80 -5.59 14.16
N ASN A 248 19.32 -4.36 14.42
CA ASN A 248 19.91 -3.44 15.40
C ASN A 248 18.92 -2.98 16.50
N GLN A 249 17.78 -3.67 16.65
CA GLN A 249 16.74 -3.33 17.63
C GLN A 249 17.24 -3.34 19.09
N GLU A 250 18.16 -4.26 19.44
CA GLU A 250 18.72 -4.35 20.79
C GLU A 250 19.68 -3.18 21.07
N GLU A 251 20.54 -2.85 20.10
CA GLU A 251 21.43 -1.67 20.18
C GLU A 251 20.64 -0.39 20.45
N ILE A 252 19.52 -0.19 19.75
CA ILE A 252 18.68 1.01 19.93
C ILE A 252 18.12 1.13 21.36
N VAL A 253 17.79 0.01 22.01
CA VAL A 253 17.36 0.01 23.41
C VAL A 253 18.53 0.27 24.35
N GLU A 254 19.66 -0.38 24.13
CA GLU A 254 20.82 -0.27 25.02
C GLU A 254 21.43 1.12 24.98
N ARG A 255 21.60 1.67 23.77
CA ARG A 255 22.29 2.94 23.51
C ARG A 255 21.42 4.17 23.75
N PHE A 256 20.16 4.12 23.31
CA PHE A 256 19.27 5.29 23.32
C PHE A 256 18.05 5.12 24.23
N HIS A 257 17.90 3.96 24.88
CA HIS A 257 16.78 3.64 25.75
C HIS A 257 15.41 3.74 25.07
N VAL A 258 15.36 3.64 23.74
CA VAL A 258 14.11 3.62 22.95
C VAL A 258 13.54 2.20 22.99
N THR A 259 12.49 2.00 23.78
CA THR A 259 11.88 0.68 24.09
C THR A 259 10.68 0.35 23.21
N VAL A 260 10.16 1.32 22.45
CA VAL A 260 9.10 1.05 21.46
C VAL A 260 9.59 0.03 20.42
N ARG A 261 8.75 -0.98 20.16
CA ARG A 261 9.03 -2.09 19.25
C ARG A 261 7.97 -2.13 18.13
N PRO A 262 8.37 -2.17 16.84
CA PRO A 262 9.72 -1.93 16.35
C PRO A 262 10.23 -0.52 16.71
N ALA A 263 11.54 -0.32 16.71
CA ALA A 263 12.18 1.01 16.83
C ALA A 263 11.73 1.93 15.67
N PRO A 264 11.80 3.26 15.82
CA PRO A 264 11.48 4.18 14.73
C PRO A 264 12.49 4.07 13.59
N ASP A 265 12.08 4.36 12.36
CA ASP A 265 12.93 4.16 11.16
C ASP A 265 14.29 4.88 11.28
N PHE A 266 14.33 6.05 11.94
CA PHE A 266 15.58 6.71 12.32
C PHE A 266 15.59 7.20 13.78
N VAL A 267 16.77 7.12 14.36
CA VAL A 267 17.12 7.70 15.66
C VAL A 267 18.22 8.74 15.41
N VAL A 268 17.94 10.01 15.69
CA VAL A 268 18.88 11.12 15.47
C VAL A 268 19.50 11.53 16.79
N TYR A 269 20.82 11.66 16.84
CA TYR A 269 21.57 11.92 18.07
C TYR A 269 22.69 12.94 17.84
N GLU A 270 23.34 13.36 18.92
CA GLU A 270 24.56 14.18 18.87
C GLU A 270 25.72 13.49 19.62
N GLU A 271 26.83 14.20 19.83
CA GLU A 271 27.98 13.64 20.53
C GLU A 271 27.61 13.04 21.89
N ARG A 272 28.34 11.96 22.25
CA ARG A 272 28.09 11.18 23.48
C ARG A 272 26.71 10.50 23.50
N ASP A 273 26.18 10.18 22.31
CA ASP A 273 24.94 9.42 22.12
C ASP A 273 23.70 10.08 22.75
N VAL A 274 23.73 11.40 22.88
CA VAL A 274 22.58 12.16 23.36
C VAL A 274 21.51 12.15 22.27
N LEU A 275 20.40 11.48 22.55
CA LEU A 275 19.27 11.36 21.64
C LEU A 275 18.60 12.72 21.42
N ARG A 276 18.27 13.05 20.17
CA ARG A 276 17.74 14.37 19.77
C ARG A 276 16.40 14.32 19.06
N ALA A 277 16.12 13.29 18.26
CA ALA A 277 14.82 13.11 17.62
C ALA A 277 14.56 11.66 17.25
N LEU A 278 13.27 11.32 17.11
CA LEU A 278 12.79 10.08 16.49
C LEU A 278 12.14 10.43 15.15
N LEU A 279 12.38 9.65 14.10
CA LEU A 279 11.77 9.88 12.79
C LEU A 279 11.22 8.58 12.21
N GLU A 280 10.02 8.67 11.64
CA GLU A 280 9.32 7.54 11.02
C GLU A 280 8.85 7.91 9.61
N CYS A 281 9.17 7.04 8.66
CA CYS A 281 8.81 7.12 7.24
C CYS A 281 7.59 6.24 6.95
N LYS A 282 6.56 6.79 6.29
CA LYS A 282 5.36 6.01 5.93
C LYS A 282 4.78 6.39 4.56
N GLY A 283 4.89 5.45 3.62
CA GLY A 283 4.24 5.51 2.31
C GLY A 283 2.90 4.76 2.25
N THR A 284 1.86 5.34 1.66
CA THR A 284 0.61 4.62 1.28
C THR A 284 -0.26 5.40 0.29
N ASN A 285 -0.88 4.68 -0.65
CA ASN A 285 -1.88 5.23 -1.58
C ASN A 285 -3.33 4.91 -1.18
N ASP A 286 -3.53 4.09 -0.14
CA ASP A 286 -4.85 3.73 0.36
C ASP A 286 -5.13 4.44 1.69
N GLY A 287 -6.31 5.07 1.80
CA GLY A 287 -6.70 5.87 2.96
C GLY A 287 -7.05 5.05 4.20
N GLY A 288 -7.52 3.80 4.03
CA GLY A 288 -7.73 2.87 5.15
C GLY A 288 -6.38 2.47 5.76
N THR A 289 -5.44 2.07 4.92
CA THR A 289 -4.07 1.78 5.30
C THR A 289 -3.37 2.98 5.94
N ALA A 290 -3.63 4.20 5.45
CA ALA A 290 -3.11 5.43 6.06
C ALA A 290 -3.61 5.63 7.49
N ARG A 291 -4.91 5.40 7.73
CA ARG A 291 -5.50 5.45 9.07
C ARG A 291 -4.84 4.44 10.01
N ASP A 292 -4.63 3.21 9.55
CA ASP A 292 -4.02 2.16 10.37
C ASP A 292 -2.55 2.51 10.70
N LYS A 293 -1.81 3.03 9.71
CA LYS A 293 -0.42 3.48 9.89
C LYS A 293 -0.29 4.71 10.79
N ALA A 294 -1.28 5.59 10.83
CA ALA A 294 -1.25 6.80 11.65
C ALA A 294 -1.10 6.52 13.16
N GLY A 295 -1.62 5.38 13.63
CA GLY A 295 -1.52 4.98 15.04
C GLY A 295 -0.08 4.83 15.55
N ARG A 296 0.87 4.58 14.65
CA ARG A 296 2.30 4.47 14.96
C ARG A 296 2.88 5.74 15.59
N PHE A 297 2.47 6.91 15.10
CA PHE A 297 2.99 8.19 15.58
C PHE A 297 2.53 8.52 17.00
N ALA A 298 1.34 8.06 17.41
CA ALA A 298 0.89 8.18 18.79
C ALA A 298 1.80 7.40 19.76
N THR A 299 2.19 6.18 19.38
CA THR A 299 3.13 5.36 20.16
C THR A 299 4.50 6.03 20.26
N LEU A 300 5.02 6.56 19.14
CA LEU A 300 6.30 7.26 19.12
C LEU A 300 6.26 8.56 19.94
N ARG A 301 5.15 9.30 19.91
CA ARG A 301 4.96 10.50 20.75
C ARG A 301 5.02 10.15 22.23
N SER A 302 4.32 9.10 22.65
CA SER A 302 4.37 8.64 24.04
C SER A 302 5.80 8.28 24.45
N GLU A 303 6.54 7.65 23.54
CA GLU A 303 7.94 7.31 23.76
C GLU A 303 8.86 8.54 23.85
N GLY A 304 8.73 9.49 22.92
CA GLY A 304 9.46 10.76 22.98
C GLY A 304 9.17 11.54 24.26
N THR A 305 7.91 11.51 24.72
CA THR A 305 7.50 12.11 26.01
C THR A 305 8.20 11.41 27.19
N ARG A 306 8.22 10.07 27.21
CA ARG A 306 8.89 9.28 28.25
C ARG A 306 10.40 9.58 28.31
N LEU A 307 11.00 9.85 27.15
CA LEU A 307 12.42 10.18 27.00
C LEU A 307 12.73 11.68 27.15
N GLY A 308 11.85 12.45 27.82
CA GLY A 308 12.12 13.84 28.16
C GLY A 308 11.61 14.86 27.15
N GLY A 309 10.61 14.52 26.33
CA GLY A 309 10.00 15.43 25.37
C GLY A 309 10.73 15.48 24.03
N LEU A 310 11.31 14.37 23.61
CA LEU A 310 11.97 14.27 22.30
C LEU A 310 10.97 14.50 21.16
N PRO A 311 11.33 15.33 20.17
CA PRO A 311 10.49 15.56 19.00
C PRO A 311 10.42 14.31 18.12
N VAL A 312 9.21 14.05 17.61
CA VAL A 312 8.93 13.01 16.63
C VAL A 312 8.68 13.67 15.27
N PHE A 313 9.33 13.14 14.24
CA PHE A 313 9.20 13.57 12.85
C PHE A 313 8.50 12.50 12.01
N ALA A 314 7.71 12.94 11.05
CA ALA A 314 7.09 12.09 10.04
C ALA A 314 7.58 12.48 8.65
N VAL A 315 7.94 11.49 7.83
CA VAL A 315 8.15 11.67 6.39
C VAL A 315 7.15 10.77 5.65
N LEU A 316 6.25 11.37 4.89
CA LEU A 316 5.09 10.71 4.31
C LEU A 316 5.14 10.73 2.79
N GLU A 317 4.65 9.65 2.18
CA GLU A 317 4.43 9.56 0.72
C GLU A 317 3.07 8.93 0.41
N GLY A 318 2.48 9.33 -0.71
CA GLY A 318 1.33 8.70 -1.31
C GLY A 318 -0.01 9.33 -0.93
N ARG A 319 -1.00 9.09 -1.80
CA ARG A 319 -2.30 9.80 -1.74
C ARG A 319 -3.24 9.29 -0.65
N GLY A 320 -2.90 8.21 0.05
CA GLY A 320 -3.69 7.71 1.17
C GLY A 320 -3.81 8.75 2.30
N TRP A 321 -2.81 9.63 2.42
CA TRP A 321 -2.77 10.71 3.40
C TRP A 321 -3.72 11.89 3.10
N GLU A 322 -4.40 11.93 1.93
CA GLU A 322 -5.47 12.92 1.66
C GLU A 322 -6.63 12.82 2.67
N ARG A 323 -6.74 11.70 3.38
CA ARG A 323 -7.70 11.50 4.47
C ARG A 323 -7.28 12.28 5.71
N THR A 324 -7.68 13.55 5.79
CA THR A 324 -7.21 14.47 6.82
C THR A 324 -7.72 14.18 8.23
N ARG A 325 -9.01 13.86 8.40
CA ARG A 325 -9.64 13.79 9.73
C ARG A 325 -9.05 12.70 10.64
N ASP A 326 -8.80 11.52 10.10
CA ASP A 326 -8.47 10.32 10.87
C ASP A 326 -7.25 9.55 10.31
N ALA A 327 -6.50 10.13 9.38
CA ALA A 327 -5.17 9.65 9.01
C ALA A 327 -4.10 10.74 9.17
N LEU A 328 -4.06 11.76 8.30
CA LEU A 328 -3.01 12.79 8.33
C LEU A 328 -3.09 13.70 9.57
N GLY A 329 -4.30 14.09 10.00
CA GLY A 329 -4.51 14.92 11.18
C GLY A 329 -3.93 14.33 12.47
N PRO A 330 -4.17 13.04 12.77
CA PRO A 330 -3.48 12.33 13.85
C PRO A 330 -1.94 12.39 13.76
N VAL A 331 -1.36 12.20 12.56
CA VAL A 331 0.11 12.30 12.38
C VAL A 331 0.59 13.70 12.73
N VAL A 332 -0.03 14.74 12.14
CA VAL A 332 0.30 16.15 12.39
C VAL A 332 0.19 16.48 13.88
N ARG A 333 -0.86 16.00 14.56
CA ARG A 333 -1.05 16.16 16.01
C ARG A 333 0.08 15.51 16.80
N ASP A 334 0.52 14.31 16.42
CA ASP A 334 1.47 13.51 17.21
C ASP A 334 2.94 13.83 16.93
N THR A 335 3.22 14.52 15.82
CA THR A 335 4.52 15.13 15.52
C THR A 335 4.61 16.63 15.88
N ASP A 336 3.54 17.19 16.43
CA ASP A 336 3.32 18.64 16.60
C ASP A 336 3.68 19.45 15.33
N GLY A 337 3.21 18.98 14.17
CA GLY A 337 3.42 19.62 12.86
C GLY A 337 4.71 19.26 12.14
N ARG A 338 5.63 18.48 12.73
CA ARG A 338 6.87 18.00 12.09
C ARG A 338 6.61 16.87 11.08
N THR A 339 5.76 17.14 10.10
CA THR A 339 5.33 16.19 9.06
C THR A 339 5.77 16.70 7.69
N PHE A 340 6.61 15.94 7.00
CA PHE A 340 7.24 16.29 5.73
C PHE A 340 6.90 15.27 4.65
N THR A 341 7.18 15.61 3.40
CA THR A 341 7.04 14.76 2.22
C THR A 341 8.31 14.87 1.40
N ILE A 342 8.55 14.01 0.40
CA ILE A 342 9.74 14.13 -0.46
C ILE A 342 9.95 15.57 -1.01
N PRO A 343 8.93 16.26 -1.56
CA PRO A 343 9.09 17.66 -2.00
C PRO A 343 9.47 18.66 -0.90
N THR A 344 9.07 18.42 0.35
CA THR A 344 9.33 19.32 1.49
C THR A 344 10.41 18.79 2.42
N LEU A 345 11.11 17.71 2.05
CA LEU A 345 12.02 16.99 2.93
C LEU A 345 13.17 17.88 3.41
N ARG A 346 13.74 18.71 2.53
CA ARG A 346 14.81 19.65 2.89
C ARG A 346 14.35 20.71 3.92
N GLU A 347 13.07 21.06 3.96
CA GLU A 347 12.53 22.00 4.95
C GLU A 347 12.62 21.44 6.39
N MET A 348 12.71 20.11 6.54
CA MET A 348 12.90 19.45 7.84
C MET A 348 14.12 19.98 8.59
N LEU A 349 15.20 20.31 7.87
CA LEU A 349 16.43 20.85 8.45
C LEU A 349 16.26 22.22 9.10
N THR A 350 15.17 22.92 8.80
CA THR A 350 14.86 24.24 9.37
C THR A 350 14.13 24.15 10.72
N VAL A 351 13.71 22.95 11.14
CA VAL A 351 12.89 22.74 12.34
C VAL A 351 13.70 22.06 13.45
N GLN A 352 13.56 22.55 14.68
CA GLN A 352 14.25 22.01 15.85
C GLN A 352 14.00 20.49 16.00
N PRO A 353 15.07 19.67 16.19
CA PRO A 353 16.42 20.09 16.62
C PRO A 353 17.43 20.31 15.49
N PHE A 354 17.06 20.06 14.23
CA PHE A 354 18.01 19.92 13.12
C PHE A 354 18.90 21.14 12.85
N PRO A 355 18.46 22.42 12.97
CA PRO A 355 19.34 23.57 12.77
C PRO A 355 20.60 23.55 13.64
N GLY A 356 20.53 22.94 14.83
CA GLY A 356 21.68 22.80 15.74
C GLY A 356 22.50 21.52 15.55
N LEU A 357 22.12 20.66 14.60
CA LEU A 357 22.75 19.36 14.34
C LEU A 357 23.46 19.29 12.98
N VAL A 358 23.14 20.20 12.06
CA VAL A 358 23.84 20.30 10.76
C VAL A 358 25.31 20.66 11.00
N ARG A 359 26.21 19.94 10.33
CA ARG A 359 27.65 20.18 10.37
C ARG A 359 28.12 20.61 8.98
N GLU A 360 28.99 21.61 8.94
CA GLU A 360 29.66 22.07 7.71
C GLU A 360 30.70 21.05 7.21
#